data_AF-A0A1B6HD30-F1
#
_entry.id   AF-A0A1B6HD30-F1
#
_cell.length_a   1.000
_cell.length_b   1.000
_cell.length_c   1.000
_cell.angle_alpha   90.00
_cell.angle_beta   90.00
_cell.angle_gamma   90.00
#
_symmetry.space_group_name_H-M   'P 1'
#
loop_
_entity.id
_entity.type
_entity.pdbx_description
1 polymer ?
#
loop_
_entity_poly.entity_id
_entity_poly.type
_entity_poly.pdbx_seq_one_letter_code
_entity_poly.pdbx_strand_id
1 'polypeptide(L)'
;VVYICEFCLFYFSTPEQLSVHASLCEIRHPPGIQIYKDGDMSFFELDGHVQKNYCRNLALLSKLFLDHKSLYYDIDVFMFYVLCVKDEYGHQIVGYFSKEKISEQGYNLACILTLPYEQRRGYGKILIDFSYMISKRDGRIAGPE
;
A
#
# COMPACT_ATOMS: atom_id res chain seq x y z
N VAL A 1 8.68 2.17 20.97
CA VAL A 1 7.32 1.83 20.48
C VAL A 1 6.86 2.99 19.61
N VAL A 2 6.26 2.71 18.46
CA VAL A 2 5.71 3.72 17.54
C VAL A 2 4.23 3.41 17.36
N TYR A 3 3.39 4.44 17.35
CA TYR A 3 1.94 4.32 17.18
C TYR A 3 1.56 4.80 15.78
N ILE A 4 0.76 4.03 15.04
CA ILE A 4 0.44 4.32 13.65
C ILE A 4 -1.07 4.38 13.50
N CYS A 5 -1.58 5.42 12.83
CA CYS A 5 -2.99 5.49 12.44
C CYS A 5 -3.28 4.42 11.38
N GLU A 6 -4.28 3.57 11.63
CA GLU A 6 -4.67 2.47 10.73
C GLU A 6 -5.11 2.95 9.34
N PHE A 7 -5.66 4.17 9.24
CA PHE A 7 -6.17 4.71 7.98
C PHE A 7 -5.15 5.54 7.23
N CYS A 8 -4.58 6.59 7.82
CA CYS A 8 -3.70 7.52 7.09
C CYS A 8 -2.20 7.16 7.19
N LEU A 9 -1.87 6.14 7.99
CA LEU A 9 -0.52 5.63 8.25
C LEU A 9 0.43 6.64 8.90
N PHE A 10 -0.08 7.77 9.40
CA PHE A 10 0.75 8.71 10.16
C PHE A 10 1.20 8.08 11.48
N TYR A 11 2.44 8.35 11.87
CA TYR A 11 3.06 7.76 13.04
C TYR A 11 3.31 8.79 14.15
N PHE A 12 3.23 8.34 15.39
CA PHE A 12 3.29 9.14 16.60
C PHE A 12 4.18 8.49 17.66
N SER A 13 4.75 9.32 18.52
CA SER A 13 5.65 8.86 19.60
C SER A 13 4.89 8.40 20.84
N THR A 14 3.66 8.88 21.04
CA THR A 14 2.84 8.57 22.22
C THR A 14 1.41 8.16 21.83
N PRO A 15 0.71 7.37 22.67
CA PRO A 15 -0.67 6.95 22.39
C PRO A 15 -1.65 8.14 22.49
N GLU A 16 -1.38 9.16 23.29
CA GLU A 16 -2.22 10.36 23.41
C GLU A 16 -2.23 11.14 22.10
N GLN A 17 -1.08 11.27 21.44
CA GLN A 17 -0.98 11.90 20.12
C GLN A 17 -1.79 11.14 19.06
N LEU A 18 -1.69 9.80 19.06
CA LEU A 18 -2.52 8.96 18.18
C LEU A 18 -4.00 9.12 18.50
N SER A 19 -4.39 9.16 19.77
CA SER A 19 -5.79 9.32 20.18
C SER A 19 -6.37 10.66 19.73
N VAL A 20 -5.62 11.75 19.89
CA VAL A 20 -6.03 13.07 19.39
C VAL A 20 -6.15 13.04 17.87
N HIS A 21 -5.16 12.48 17.17
CA HIS A 21 -5.22 12.33 15.72
C HIS A 21 -6.43 11.51 15.27
N ALA A 22 -6.71 10.37 15.89
CA ALA A 22 -7.83 9.50 15.52
C ALA A 22 -9.19 10.19 15.64
N SER A 23 -9.36 11.09 16.62
CA SER A 23 -10.59 11.88 16.78
C SER A 23 -10.81 12.93 15.67
N LEU A 24 -9.73 13.34 14.99
CA LEU A 24 -9.75 14.38 13.95
C LEU A 24 -9.58 13.80 12.54
N CYS A 25 -9.05 12.59 12.42
CA CYS A 25 -8.75 11.97 11.14
C CYS A 25 -10.06 11.60 10.44
N GLU A 26 -10.26 12.13 9.23
CA GLU A 26 -11.43 11.84 8.39
C GLU A 26 -11.14 10.73 7.35
N ILE A 27 -9.88 10.33 7.21
CA ILE A 27 -9.48 9.30 6.25
C ILE A 27 -10.01 7.94 6.72
N ARG A 28 -10.75 7.25 5.85
CA ARG A 28 -11.30 5.89 6.08
C ARG A 28 -11.00 4.91 4.95
N HIS A 29 -10.12 5.29 4.03
CA HIS A 29 -9.59 4.44 2.98
C HIS A 29 -8.29 5.04 2.43
N PRO A 30 -7.45 4.27 1.72
CA PRO A 30 -6.28 4.83 1.06
C PRO A 30 -6.67 5.99 0.12
N PRO A 31 -5.94 7.12 0.12
CA PRO A 31 -6.28 8.30 -0.68
C PRO A 31 -5.90 8.08 -2.15
N GLY A 32 -6.64 7.24 -2.86
CA GLY A 32 -6.39 6.89 -4.25
C GLY A 32 -7.66 6.56 -5.01
N ILE A 33 -7.50 6.09 -6.24
CA ILE A 33 -8.63 5.66 -7.05
C ILE A 33 -8.91 4.19 -6.71
N GLN A 34 -10.15 3.87 -6.33
CA GLN A 34 -10.57 2.48 -6.22
C GLN A 34 -10.68 1.89 -7.62
N ILE A 35 -9.78 0.97 -7.97
CA ILE A 35 -9.70 0.37 -9.32
C ILE A 35 -10.25 -1.06 -9.37
N TYR A 36 -10.53 -1.66 -8.22
CA TYR A 36 -11.15 -2.97 -8.11
C TYR A 36 -11.96 -3.07 -6.83
N LYS A 37 -13.07 -3.79 -6.90
CA LYS A 37 -13.92 -4.13 -5.76
C LYS A 37 -14.58 -5.48 -6.00
N ASP A 38 -14.46 -6.38 -5.04
CA ASP A 38 -15.16 -7.66 -5.00
C ASP A 38 -15.50 -8.03 -3.56
N GLY A 39 -16.79 -8.12 -3.24
CA GLY A 39 -17.28 -8.18 -1.87
C GLY A 39 -16.72 -7.05 -1.01
N ASP A 40 -16.07 -7.42 0.09
CA ASP A 40 -15.40 -6.50 1.02
C ASP A 40 -13.96 -6.17 0.62
N MET A 41 -13.39 -6.83 -0.39
CA MET A 41 -12.04 -6.56 -0.85
C MET A 41 -12.00 -5.42 -1.86
N SER A 42 -10.97 -4.59 -1.79
CA SER A 42 -10.77 -3.46 -2.72
C SER A 42 -9.30 -3.21 -2.99
N PHE A 43 -8.97 -2.82 -4.23
CA PHE A 43 -7.67 -2.24 -4.55
C PHE A 43 -7.79 -0.75 -4.80
N PHE A 44 -6.89 0.00 -4.19
CA PHE A 44 -6.68 1.43 -4.43
C PHE A 44 -5.37 1.64 -5.18
N GLU A 45 -5.43 2.40 -6.27
CA GLU A 45 -4.28 2.86 -7.04
C GLU A 45 -3.89 4.26 -6.58
N LEU A 46 -2.66 4.41 -6.11
CA LEU A 46 -2.08 5.66 -5.63
C LEU A 46 -0.84 6.00 -6.43
N ASP A 47 -0.69 7.26 -6.78
CA ASP A 47 0.51 7.82 -7.39
C ASP A 47 1.39 8.42 -6.28
N GLY A 48 2.62 7.93 -6.12
CA GLY A 48 3.55 8.44 -5.12
C GLY A 48 3.85 9.94 -5.24
N HIS A 49 3.78 10.51 -6.43
CA HIS A 49 3.94 11.94 -6.65
C HIS A 49 2.72 12.76 -6.18
N VAL A 50 1.51 12.20 -6.28
CA VAL A 50 0.27 12.87 -5.87
C VAL A 50 0.03 12.69 -4.37
N GLN A 51 0.12 11.46 -3.86
CA GLN A 51 -0.20 11.13 -2.47
C GLN A 51 1.04 10.92 -1.60
N LYS A 52 1.91 11.93 -1.62
CA LYS A 52 3.27 11.85 -1.04
C LYS A 52 3.31 11.35 0.39
N ASN A 53 2.48 11.93 1.27
CA ASN A 53 2.51 11.60 2.69
C ASN A 53 2.10 10.14 2.94
N TYR A 54 1.02 9.69 2.32
CA TYR A 54 0.54 8.32 2.48
C TYR A 54 1.55 7.30 1.95
N CYS A 55 2.05 7.52 0.73
CA CYS A 55 3.01 6.63 0.09
C CYS A 55 4.36 6.58 0.84
N ARG A 56 4.83 7.70 1.40
CA ARG A 56 6.02 7.72 2.29
C ARG A 56 5.78 6.92 3.56
N ASN A 57 4.66 7.16 4.23
CA ASN A 57 4.32 6.45 5.46
C ASN A 57 4.20 4.94 5.23
N LEU A 58 3.56 4.54 4.13
CA LEU A 58 3.46 3.14 3.72
C LEU A 58 4.84 2.55 3.42
N ALA A 59 5.71 3.26 2.69
CA ALA A 59 7.06 2.80 2.39
C ALA A 59 7.91 2.64 3.66
N LEU A 60 7.80 3.56 4.62
CA LEU A 60 8.46 3.50 5.93
C LEU A 60 7.96 2.31 6.75
N LEU A 61 6.63 2.13 6.86
CA LEU A 61 6.02 0.97 7.51
C LEU A 61 6.54 -0.33 6.90
N SER A 62 6.65 -0.39 5.58
CA SER A 62 7.07 -1.58 4.85
C SER A 62 8.55 -1.89 5.02
N LYS A 63 9.39 -0.86 5.18
CA LYS A 63 10.84 -1.04 5.44
C LYS A 63 11.12 -1.79 6.74
N LEU A 64 10.19 -1.74 7.71
CA LEU A 64 10.28 -2.51 8.95
C LEU A 64 10.24 -4.03 8.73
N PHE A 65 9.69 -4.47 7.59
CA PHE A 65 9.46 -5.89 7.27
C PHE A 65 10.15 -6.34 5.97
N LEU A 66 10.80 -5.42 5.25
CA LEU A 66 11.51 -5.69 4.00
C LEU A 66 12.97 -5.25 4.14
N ASP A 67 13.88 -6.21 4.19
CA ASP A 67 15.31 -5.95 4.39
C ASP A 67 15.92 -5.16 3.23
N HIS A 68 15.63 -5.56 2.00
CA HIS A 68 16.22 -5.02 0.77
C HIS A 68 15.47 -3.84 0.13
N LYS A 69 14.62 -3.12 0.88
CA LYS A 69 13.94 -1.93 0.33
C LYS A 69 14.88 -0.72 0.31
N SER A 70 15.37 -0.38 -0.89
CA SER A 70 16.37 0.67 -1.10
C SER A 70 15.81 2.10 -1.18
N LEU A 71 14.57 2.28 -1.65
CA LEU A 71 13.97 3.59 -1.92
C LEU A 71 12.74 3.86 -1.05
N TYR A 72 12.84 4.85 -0.18
CA TYR A 72 11.74 5.31 0.71
C TYR A 72 11.49 6.83 0.66
N TYR A 73 12.42 7.63 0.12
CA TYR A 73 12.25 9.07 -0.07
C TYR A 73 11.82 9.46 -1.50
N ASP A 74 12.34 8.76 -2.51
CA ASP A 74 11.99 8.95 -3.93
C ASP A 74 10.75 8.13 -4.32
N ILE A 75 9.64 8.35 -3.62
CA ILE A 75 8.37 7.66 -3.89
C ILE A 75 7.69 8.17 -5.17
N ASP A 76 8.10 9.33 -5.70
CA ASP A 76 7.47 10.02 -6.82
C ASP A 76 7.48 9.19 -8.12
N VAL A 77 8.42 8.25 -8.24
CA VAL A 77 8.57 7.37 -9.41
C VAL A 77 7.73 6.09 -9.33
N PHE A 78 7.00 5.87 -8.23
CA PHE A 78 6.24 4.65 -7.99
C PHE A 78 4.73 4.87 -8.03
N MET A 79 4.05 3.86 -8.56
CA MET A 79 2.64 3.58 -8.30
C MET A 79 2.52 2.60 -7.14
N PHE A 80 1.52 2.79 -6.29
CA PHE A 80 1.21 1.93 -5.16
C PHE A 80 -0.19 1.33 -5.35
N TYR A 81 -0.29 0.02 -5.15
CA TYR A 81 -1.52 -0.74 -5.27
C TYR A 81 -1.83 -1.34 -3.90
N VAL A 82 -2.79 -0.73 -3.21
CA VAL A 82 -3.11 -1.06 -1.81
C VAL A 82 -4.33 -1.96 -1.77
N LEU A 83 -4.17 -3.16 -1.25
CA LEU A 83 -5.26 -4.09 -0.98
C LEU A 83 -5.85 -3.79 0.40
N CYS A 84 -7.16 -3.61 0.42
CA CYS A 84 -7.92 -3.39 1.63
C CYS A 84 -9.07 -4.39 1.79
N VAL A 85 -9.45 -4.62 3.05
CA VAL A 85 -10.70 -5.27 3.44
C VAL A 85 -11.58 -4.23 4.12
N LYS A 86 -12.84 -4.15 3.70
CA LYS A 86 -13.81 -3.22 4.26
C LYS A 86 -14.41 -3.79 5.55
N ASP A 87 -14.47 -2.95 6.58
CA ASP A 87 -15.22 -3.19 7.82
C ASP A 87 -16.27 -2.08 8.05
N GLU A 88 -16.85 -2.03 9.25
CA GLU A 88 -17.83 -1.02 9.64
C GLU A 88 -17.23 0.40 9.76
N TYR A 89 -15.91 0.51 9.94
CA TYR A 89 -15.20 1.77 10.14
C TYR A 89 -14.62 2.32 8.84
N GLY A 90 -14.22 1.46 7.89
CA GLY A 90 -13.60 1.89 6.64
C GLY A 90 -12.94 0.76 5.86
N HIS A 91 -11.91 1.09 5.09
CA HIS A 91 -11.08 0.15 4.35
C HIS A 91 -9.75 -0.04 5.07
N GLN A 92 -9.59 -1.20 5.70
CA GLN A 92 -8.40 -1.59 6.42
C GLN A 92 -7.36 -2.12 5.45
N ILE A 93 -6.15 -1.55 5.46
CA ILE A 93 -5.04 -2.08 4.66
C ILE A 93 -4.64 -3.46 5.17
N VAL A 94 -4.51 -4.41 4.25
CA VAL A 94 -4.00 -5.77 4.55
C VAL A 94 -2.66 -6.04 3.85
N GLY A 95 -2.38 -5.30 2.78
CA GLY A 95 -1.11 -5.38 2.08
C GLY A 95 -1.07 -4.44 0.88
N TYR A 96 0.08 -4.40 0.21
CA TYR A 96 0.25 -3.60 -0.99
C TYR A 96 1.37 -4.18 -1.87
N PHE A 97 1.44 -3.71 -3.11
CA PHE A 97 2.65 -3.75 -3.90
C PHE A 97 2.93 -2.38 -4.54
N SER A 98 4.20 -2.11 -4.87
CA SER A 98 4.61 -0.94 -5.64
C SER A 98 5.19 -1.33 -6.98
N LYS A 99 5.00 -0.47 -7.98
CA LYS A 99 5.48 -0.64 -9.36
C LYS A 99 6.12 0.66 -9.83
N GLU A 100 7.28 0.60 -10.45
CA GLU A 100 7.88 1.77 -11.09
C GLU A 100 7.00 2.26 -12.25
N LYS A 101 6.79 3.57 -12.35
CA LYS A 101 6.05 4.16 -13.47
C LYS A 101 6.73 3.86 -14.81
N ILE A 102 8.06 3.93 -14.80
CA ILE A 102 8.94 3.59 -15.92
C ILE A 102 9.97 2.62 -15.35
N SER A 103 9.91 1.36 -15.77
CA SER A 103 10.89 0.34 -15.41
C SER A 103 11.69 -0.02 -16.64
N GLU A 104 13.00 0.21 -16.61
CA GLU A 104 13.91 -0.11 -17.73
C GLU A 104 14.02 -1.62 -17.95
N GLN A 105 13.95 -2.38 -16.85
CA GLN A 105 14.01 -3.85 -16.83
C GLN A 105 12.65 -4.50 -17.06
N GLY A 106 11.56 -3.71 -17.04
CA GLY A 106 10.20 -4.19 -17.28
C GLY A 106 9.58 -4.92 -16.08
N TYR A 107 10.04 -4.67 -14.85
CA TYR A 107 9.48 -5.28 -13.65
C TYR A 107 8.05 -4.81 -13.39
N ASN A 108 7.16 -5.74 -13.03
CA ASN A 108 5.78 -5.41 -12.65
C ASN A 108 5.59 -5.18 -11.15
N LEU A 109 6.64 -5.45 -10.36
CA LEU A 109 6.61 -5.45 -8.91
C LEU A 109 8.00 -5.06 -8.41
N ALA A 110 8.08 -3.97 -7.67
CA ALA A 110 9.31 -3.50 -7.00
C ALA A 110 9.31 -3.86 -5.51
N CYS A 111 8.17 -3.73 -4.83
CA CYS A 111 8.01 -4.22 -3.46
C CYS A 111 6.63 -4.85 -3.32
N ILE A 112 6.52 -5.87 -2.50
CA ILE A 112 5.26 -6.49 -2.10
C ILE A 112 5.29 -6.80 -0.62
N LEU A 113 4.19 -6.54 0.07
CA LEU A 113 4.05 -6.85 1.48
C LEU A 113 2.59 -7.18 1.80
N THR A 114 2.38 -8.30 2.48
CA THR A 114 1.19 -8.50 3.32
C THR A 114 1.59 -8.12 4.74
N LEU A 115 0.79 -7.28 5.39
CA LEU A 115 1.09 -6.81 6.75
C LEU A 115 1.22 -8.02 7.70
N PRO A 116 2.17 -8.01 8.65
CA PRO A 116 2.46 -9.20 9.46
C PRO A 116 1.26 -9.85 10.14
N TYR A 117 0.30 -9.05 10.62
CA TYR A 117 -0.91 -9.53 11.30
C TYR A 117 -1.96 -10.12 10.34
N GLU A 118 -1.81 -9.91 9.03
CA GLU A 118 -2.68 -10.43 7.97
C GLU A 118 -2.03 -11.55 7.14
N GLN A 119 -0.82 -11.98 7.50
CA GLN A 119 -0.13 -13.05 6.77
C GLN A 119 -0.85 -14.40 6.88
N ARG A 120 -0.56 -15.29 5.91
CA ARG A 120 -1.12 -16.65 5.81
C ARG A 120 -2.65 -16.73 5.63
N ARG A 121 -3.29 -15.63 5.22
CA ARG A 121 -4.72 -15.56 4.88
C ARG A 121 -5.01 -15.56 3.37
N GLY A 122 -3.96 -15.71 2.53
CA GLY A 122 -4.08 -15.75 1.07
C GLY A 122 -3.86 -14.40 0.36
N TYR A 123 -3.79 -13.28 1.07
CA TYR A 123 -3.62 -11.95 0.48
C TYR A 123 -2.35 -11.78 -0.35
N GLY A 124 -1.24 -12.45 0.03
CA GLY A 124 -0.01 -12.43 -0.77
C GLY A 124 -0.21 -12.94 -2.19
N LYS A 125 -1.01 -14.01 -2.36
CA LYS A 125 -1.36 -14.54 -3.69
C LYS A 125 -2.23 -13.55 -4.46
N ILE A 126 -3.22 -12.94 -3.80
CA ILE A 126 -4.10 -11.94 -4.41
C ILE A 126 -3.29 -10.73 -4.91
N LEU A 127 -2.33 -10.24 -4.13
CA LEU A 127 -1.44 -9.14 -4.53
C LEU A 127 -0.59 -9.50 -5.78
N ILE A 128 -0.05 -10.72 -5.83
CA ILE A 128 0.72 -11.21 -6.99
C ILE A 128 -0.18 -11.35 -8.22
N ASP A 129 -1.34 -12.00 -8.09
CA ASP A 129 -2.28 -12.18 -9.19
C ASP A 129 -2.73 -10.82 -9.75
N PHE A 130 -2.95 -9.84 -8.86
CA PHE A 130 -3.33 -8.49 -9.25
C PHE A 130 -2.20 -7.75 -9.99
N SER A 131 -0.93 -7.92 -9.62
CA SER A 131 0.18 -7.29 -10.34
C SER A 131 0.28 -7.77 -11.80
N TYR A 132 0.03 -9.07 -12.04
CA TYR A 132 -0.06 -9.61 -13.40
C TYR A 132 -1.28 -9.10 -14.17
N MET A 133 -2.44 -8.93 -13.51
CA MET A 133 -3.62 -8.32 -14.13
C MET A 133 -3.35 -6.88 -14.57
N ILE A 134 -2.65 -6.09 -13.76
CA ILE A 134 -2.22 -4.73 -14.13
C ILE A 134 -1.26 -4.77 -15.33
N SER A 135 -0.27 -5.65 -15.35
CA SER A 135 0.62 -5.78 -16.53
C SER A 135 -0.14 -6.14 -17.81
N LYS A 136 -1.13 -7.04 -17.71
CA LYS A 136 -1.98 -7.42 -18.84
C LYS A 136 -2.83 -6.25 -19.32
N ARG A 137 -3.41 -5.46 -18.39
CA ARG A 137 -4.15 -4.21 -18.69
C ARG A 137 -3.27 -3.21 -19.44
N ASP A 138 -2.02 -3.08 -19.02
CA ASP A 138 -1.06 -2.14 -19.62
C ASP A 138 -0.40 -2.67 -20.91
N GLY A 139 -0.78 -3.87 -21.38
CA GLY A 139 -0.25 -4.48 -22.60
C GLY A 139 1.22 -4.93 -22.50
N ARG A 140 1.71 -5.20 -21.28
CA ARG A 140 3.12 -5.58 -21.02
C ARG A 140 3.24 -7.04 -20.58
N ILE A 141 4.24 -7.74 -21.09
CA ILE A 141 4.72 -9.03 -20.54
C ILE A 141 5.75 -8.66 -19.46
N ALA A 142 5.47 -9.00 -18.20
CA ALA A 142 6.32 -8.60 -17.08
C ALA A 142 6.32 -9.65 -15.96
N GLY A 143 7.44 -9.76 -15.25
CA GLY A 143 7.63 -10.60 -14.05
C GLY A 143 8.17 -9.78 -12.86
N PRO A 144 8.21 -10.37 -11.66
CA PRO A 144 8.69 -9.68 -10.44
C PRO A 144 10.20 -9.38 -10.50
N GLU A 145 10.63 -8.37 -9.73
CA GLU A 145 12.05 -8.06 -9.43
C GLU A 145 12.77 -9.20 -8.69
#